data_AF-A0A0F9L3C3-F1
#
_entry.id   AF-A0A0F9L3C3-F1
#
_cell.length_a   1.000
_cell.length_b   1.000
_cell.length_c   1.000
_cell.angle_alpha   90.00
_cell.angle_beta   90.00
_cell.angle_gamma   90.00
#
_symmetry.space_group_name_H-M   'P 1'
#
loop_
_entity.id
_entity.type
_entity.pdbx_description
1 polymer ?
#
loop_
_entity_poly.entity_id
_entity_poly.type
_entity_poly.pdbx_seq_one_letter_code
_entity_poly.pdbx_strand_id
1 'polypeptide(L)' 'MSFRCEICNKVQPAKAAPVKIVTETRRKNYPARRKDAKVIDPGGTGTEIVSEVDACEKCARQKDTAQVAQAA' A
#
# COMPACT_ATOMS: atom_id res chain seq x y z
N MET A 1 7.37 -15.01 -16.33
CA MET A 1 6.45 -13.89 -16.60
C MET A 1 7.28 -12.62 -16.78
N SER A 2 6.96 -11.80 -17.78
CA SER A 2 7.28 -10.37 -17.79
C SER A 2 6.08 -9.61 -17.23
N PHE A 3 6.29 -8.41 -16.69
CA PHE A 3 5.20 -7.54 -16.21
C PHE A 3 5.42 -6.11 -16.70
N ARG A 4 4.37 -5.30 -16.71
CA ARG A 4 4.47 -3.88 -17.06
C ARG A 4 4.48 -3.06 -15.77
N CYS A 5 5.51 -2.24 -15.57
CA CYS A 5 5.54 -1.30 -14.46
C CYS A 5 4.45 -0.24 -14.67
N GLU A 6 3.56 -0.07 -13.71
CA GLU A 6 2.40 0.84 -13.79
C GLU A 6 2.78 2.32 -13.59
N ILE A 7 4.01 2.60 -13.10
CA ILE A 7 4.52 3.96 -12.93
C ILE A 7 5.17 4.48 -14.20
N CYS A 8 6.11 3.73 -14.78
CA CYS A 8 6.87 4.16 -15.96
C CYS A 8 6.38 3.53 -17.27
N ASN A 9 5.35 2.67 -17.21
CA ASN A 9 4.75 1.97 -18.35
C ASN A 9 5.70 1.10 -19.18
N LYS A 10 6.90 0.79 -18.66
CA LYS A 10 7.88 -0.08 -19.33
C LYS A 10 7.65 -1.55 -18.97
N VAL A 11 7.70 -2.41 -19.98
CA VAL A 11 7.72 -3.86 -19.79
C VAL A 11 9.06 -4.27 -19.18
N GLN A 12 9.02 -4.97 -18.06
CA GLN A 12 10.18 -5.50 -17.37
C GLN A 12 10.60 -6.85 -17.95
N PRO A 13 11.91 -7.18 -17.90
CA PRO A 13 12.41 -8.44 -18.41
C PRO A 13 11.80 -9.63 -17.66
N ALA A 14 11.83 -10.80 -18.29
CA ALA A 14 11.37 -12.03 -17.65
C ALA A 14 12.15 -12.29 -16.35
N LYS A 15 11.46 -12.79 -15.33
CA LYS A 15 12.00 -13.08 -13.97
C LYS A 15 12.29 -11.85 -13.11
N ALA A 16 12.06 -10.63 -13.60
CA ALA A 16 11.99 -9.46 -12.73
C ALA A 16 10.73 -9.54 -11.86
N ALA A 17 10.88 -9.29 -10.55
CA ALA A 17 9.77 -9.27 -9.62
C ALA A 17 9.15 -7.85 -9.53
N PRO A 18 7.81 -7.72 -9.55
CA PRO A 18 7.16 -6.46 -9.23
C PRO A 18 7.31 -6.14 -7.75
N VAL A 19 7.55 -4.86 -7.46
CA VAL A 19 7.48 -4.31 -6.11
C VAL A 19 6.16 -3.58 -5.97
N LYS A 20 5.36 -3.97 -4.98
CA LYS A 20 4.07 -3.33 -4.68
C LYS A 20 4.29 -2.04 -3.92
N ILE A 21 3.74 -0.94 -4.45
CA ILE A 21 3.82 0.38 -3.83
C ILE A 21 2.41 0.85 -3.52
N VAL A 22 2.20 1.29 -2.27
CA VAL A 22 0.98 1.95 -1.84
C VAL A 22 0.91 3.34 -2.47
N THR A 23 -0.14 3.64 -3.23
CA THR A 23 -0.31 4.96 -3.87
C THR A 23 -1.27 5.86 -3.13
N GLU A 24 -2.31 5.29 -2.53
CA GLU A 24 -3.33 6.03 -1.80
C GLU A 24 -3.64 5.33 -0.48
N THR A 25 -3.69 6.11 0.59
CA THR A 25 -4.18 5.67 1.90
C THR A 25 -5.33 6.55 2.33
N ARG A 26 -6.33 5.95 2.98
CA ARG A 26 -7.46 6.69 3.56
C ARG A 26 -7.52 6.46 5.06
N ARG A 27 -7.97 7.49 5.79
CA ARG A 27 -8.33 7.33 7.20
C ARG A 27 -9.64 6.56 7.30
N LYS A 28 -9.70 5.58 8.20
CA LYS A 28 -10.92 4.85 8.51
C LYS A 28 -11.13 4.77 10.00
N ASN A 29 -12.37 5.01 10.40
CA ASN A 29 -12.82 4.75 11.75
C ASN A 29 -13.39 3.33 11.81
N TYR A 30 -12.77 2.47 12.60
CA TYR A 30 -13.21 1.11 12.84
C TYR A 30 -14.18 1.10 14.03
N PRO A 31 -15.41 0.61 13.85
CA PRO A 31 -16.35 0.50 14.96
C PRO A 31 -15.90 -0.57 15.95
N ALA A 32 -16.30 -0.40 17.22
CA ALA A 32 -16.07 -1.41 18.24
C ALA A 32 -16.76 -2.73 17.86
N ARG A 33 -16.03 -3.85 17.95
CA ARG A 33 -16.59 -5.19 17.74
C ARG A 33 -16.89 -5.84 19.08
N ARG A 34 -18.10 -6.38 19.20
CA ARG A 34 -18.61 -7.02 20.42
C ARG A 34 -19.00 -8.46 20.11
N LYS A 35 -18.86 -9.32 21.11
CA LYS A 35 -19.49 -10.65 21.14
C LYS A 35 -20.27 -10.74 22.43
N ASP A 36 -21.57 -10.96 22.27
CA ASP A 36 -22.55 -10.85 23.35
C ASP A 36 -22.46 -9.47 24.02
N ALA A 37 -22.36 -9.43 25.35
CA ALA A 37 -22.20 -8.20 26.12
C ALA A 37 -20.74 -7.69 26.22
N LYS A 38 -19.74 -8.43 25.71
CA LYS A 38 -18.32 -8.08 25.86
C LYS A 38 -17.77 -7.42 24.61
N VAL A 39 -17.05 -6.32 24.80
CA VAL A 39 -16.25 -5.69 23.75
C VAL A 39 -15.00 -6.54 23.52
N ILE A 40 -14.83 -7.08 22.30
CA ILE A 40 -13.63 -7.84 21.91
C ILE A 40 -12.56 -6.87 21.41
N ASP A 41 -13.00 -5.84 20.70
CA ASP A 41 -12.13 -4.86 20.06
C ASP A 41 -12.81 -3.48 20.20
N PRO A 42 -12.18 -2.51 20.88
CA PRO A 42 -12.78 -1.20 21.09
C PRO A 42 -12.90 -0.39 19.78
N GLY A 43 -12.27 -0.87 18.69
CA GLY A 43 -12.17 -0.12 17.46
C GLY A 43 -11.22 1.06 17.61
N GLY A 44 -11.29 2.01 16.69
CA GLY A 44 -10.42 3.19 16.68
C GLY A 44 -10.16 3.71 15.28
N THR A 45 -9.33 4.76 15.19
CA THR A 45 -8.93 5.34 13.91
C THR A 45 -7.65 4.70 13.40
N GLY A 46 -7.66 4.24 12.16
CA GLY A 46 -6.49 3.73 11.46
C GLY A 46 -6.42 4.22 10.01
N THR A 47 -5.43 3.72 9.29
CA THR A 47 -5.25 3.96 7.85
C THR A 47 -5.46 2.66 7.08
N GLU A 48 -6.20 2.74 5.97
CA GLU A 48 -6.33 1.66 5.00
C GLU A 48 -5.61 2.03 3.72
N ILE A 49 -4.94 1.04 3.13
CA ILE A 49 -4.42 1.12 1.77
C ILE A 49 -5.62 1.04 0.81
N VAL A 50 -5.80 2.07 -0.02
CA VAL A 50 -6.89 2.14 -1.00
C VAL A 50 -6.44 1.57 -2.34
N SER A 51 -5.22 1.91 -2.74
CA SER A 51 -4.65 1.46 -4.01
C SER A 51 -3.17 1.14 -3.87
N GLU A 52 -2.78 0.11 -4.60
CA GLU A 52 -1.39 -0.30 -4.79
C GLU A 52 -1.12 -0.43 -6.28
N VAL A 53 0.15 -0.24 -6.65
CA VAL A 53 0.62 -0.41 -8.02
C VAL A 53 1.83 -1.32 -8.07
N ASP A 54 1.95 -2.06 -9.17
CA ASP A 54 3.12 -2.89 -9.45
C ASP A 54 4.20 -2.06 -10.15
N ALA A 55 5.34 -1.90 -9.49
CA ALA A 55 6.45 -1.09 -9.96
C ALA A 55 7.73 -1.89 -10.18
N CYS A 56 8.59 -1.37 -11.06
CA CYS A 56 9.97 -1.82 -11.14
C CYS A 56 10.78 -1.28 -9.95
N GLU A 57 11.86 -1.96 -9.60
CA GLU A 57 12.71 -1.59 -8.45
C GLU A 57 13.18 -0.13 -8.49
N LYS A 58 13.45 0.43 -9.68
CA LYS A 58 13.84 1.84 -9.82
C LYS A 58 12.74 2.79 -9.39
N CYS A 59 11.50 2.54 -9.83
CA CYS A 59 10.36 3.37 -9.47
C CYS A 59 9.95 3.18 -8.01
N ALA A 60 10.10 1.96 -7.47
CA ALA A 60 9.89 1.70 -6.04
C ALA A 60 10.82 2.51 -5.15
N ARG A 61 12.13 2.42 -5.37
CA ARG A 61 13.11 3.18 -4.58
C ARG A 61 12.88 4.69 -4.60
N GLN A 62 12.39 5.23 -5.72
CA GLN A 62 12.08 6.66 -5.85
C GLN A 62 10.82 7.08 -5.07
N LYS A 63 9.85 6.18 -4.92
CA LYS A 63 8.61 6.46 -4.19
C LYS A 63 8.78 6.22 -2.69
N ASP A 64 9.58 5.25 -2.29
CA ASP A 64 9.88 4.99 -0.87
C ASP A 64 10.55 6.20 -0.22
N THR A 65 11.54 6.82 -0.88
CA THR A 65 12.19 8.04 -0.37
C THR A 65 11.24 9.23 -0.30
N ALA A 66 10.29 9.33 -1.23
CA ALA A 66 9.28 10.38 -1.23
C ALA A 66 8.22 10.16 -0.13
N GLN A 67 7.84 8.91 0.17
CA GLN A 67 6.88 8.59 1.23
C GLN A 67 7.46 8.81 2.63
N VAL A 68 8.74 8.47 2.84
CA VAL A 68 9.44 8.76 4.11
C VAL A 68 9.53 10.27 4.35
N ALA A 69 9.73 11.07 3.30
CA ALA A 69 9.73 12.53 3.41
C ALA A 69 8.34 13.15 3.67
N GLN A 70 7.26 12.45 3.31
CA GLN A 70 5.88 12.91 3.56
C GLN A 70 5.35 12.52 4.95
N ALA A 71 6.11 11.73 5.70
CA ALA A 71 5.78 11.24 7.04
C ALA A 71 6.64 11.87 8.16
N ALA A 72 7.53 12.81 7.83
CA ALA A 72 8.36 13.59 8.76
C ALA A 72 7.82 15.02 8.90
#